data_AF-A0A9X3YFR2-F1
#
_entry.id   AF-A0A9X3YFR2-F1
#
_cell.length_a   1.000
_cell.length_b   1.000
_cell.length_c   1.000
_cell.angle_alpha   90.00
_cell.angle_beta   90.00
_cell.angle_gamma   90.00
#
_symmetry.space_group_name_H-M   'P 1'
#
loop_
_entity.id
_entity.type
_entity.pdbx_description
1 polymer ?
#
loop_
_entity_poly.entity_id
_entity_poly.type
_entity_poly.pdbx_seq_one_letter_code
_entity_poly.pdbx_strand_id
1 'polypeptide(L)'
;MSSGHRFDAGRHWAASLALTFAQRDGATRMVQARHHGPLRVQRPFYPEGRRGPYAIPCHVYVLHPPGGLVSGDALTISAHVENGAHALLTTPAANKLYKADSQGVAWSQHTRLSVENDATLE
;
A
#
# COMPACT_ATOMS: atom_id res chain seq x y z
N MET A 1 5.37 -4.97 23.67
CA MET A 1 6.69 -4.32 23.49
C MET A 1 7.66 -5.36 22.93
N SER A 2 8.02 -5.27 21.66
CA SER A 2 9.08 -6.10 21.03
C SER A 2 9.43 -5.50 19.65
N SER A 3 9.85 -4.23 19.63
CA SER A 3 10.28 -3.53 18.41
C SER A 3 11.80 -3.60 18.25
N GLY A 4 12.37 -4.81 18.28
CA GLY A 4 13.80 -5.02 18.12
C GLY A 4 14.09 -5.89 16.90
N HIS A 5 15.09 -5.50 16.10
CA HIS A 5 15.65 -6.32 15.03
C HIS A 5 16.17 -7.63 15.63
N ARG A 6 15.41 -8.72 15.46
CA ARG A 6 15.89 -10.06 15.78
C ARG A 6 16.66 -10.59 14.61
N PHE A 7 17.81 -11.22 14.84
CA PHE A 7 18.62 -11.81 13.76
C PHE A 7 18.57 -13.35 13.71
N ASP A 8 17.65 -13.97 14.46
CA ASP A 8 17.48 -15.42 14.58
C ASP A 8 16.37 -16.00 13.67
N ALA A 9 16.14 -17.31 13.77
CA ALA A 9 15.10 -18.04 13.04
C ALA A 9 13.66 -17.59 13.36
N GLY A 10 13.45 -16.77 14.39
CA GLY A 10 12.15 -16.17 14.76
C GLY A 10 11.96 -14.74 14.26
N ARG A 11 12.84 -14.24 13.37
CA ARG A 11 12.74 -12.90 12.80
C ARG A 11 11.45 -12.73 12.00
N HIS A 12 10.63 -11.76 12.40
CA HIS A 12 9.42 -11.38 11.69
C HIS A 12 9.18 -9.87 11.83
N TRP A 13 9.31 -9.14 10.72
CA TRP A 13 9.08 -7.70 10.67
C TRP A 13 7.77 -7.40 9.96
N ALA A 14 6.71 -7.31 10.76
CA ALA A 14 5.38 -7.06 10.26
C ALA A 14 5.19 -5.56 9.92
N ALA A 15 4.72 -5.28 8.72
CA ALA A 15 4.23 -3.97 8.33
C ALA A 15 2.87 -4.10 7.62
N SER A 16 1.99 -3.13 7.84
CA SER A 16 0.72 -3.10 7.11
C SER A 16 0.32 -1.71 6.64
N LEU A 17 -0.45 -1.66 5.57
CA LEU A 17 -1.07 -0.47 5.02
C LEU A 17 -2.51 -0.81 4.61
N ALA A 18 -3.48 -0.08 5.14
CA ALA A 18 -4.89 -0.23 4.80
C ALA A 18 -5.46 1.10 4.33
N LEU A 19 -5.87 1.15 3.07
CA LEU A 19 -6.38 2.33 2.38
C LEU A 19 -7.84 2.12 1.99
N THR A 20 -8.66 3.17 2.15
CA THR A 20 -10.03 3.22 1.64
C THR A 20 -10.21 4.47 0.80
N PHE A 21 -10.80 4.31 -0.38
CA PHE A 21 -11.07 5.37 -1.34
C PHE A 21 -12.57 5.49 -1.59
N ALA A 22 -13.09 6.71 -1.53
CA ALA A 22 -14.51 6.99 -1.71
C ALA A 22 -14.73 8.26 -2.51
N GLN A 23 -15.83 8.34 -3.26
CA GLN A 23 -16.22 9.56 -3.95
C GLN A 23 -16.70 10.62 -2.93
N ARG A 24 -16.16 11.85 -3.02
CA ARG A 24 -16.59 13.03 -2.26
C ARG A 24 -16.51 14.26 -3.17
N ASP A 25 -17.60 14.99 -3.29
CA ASP A 25 -17.66 16.26 -4.04
C ASP A 25 -17.12 16.15 -5.48
N GLY A 26 -17.46 15.05 -6.18
CA GLY A 26 -17.03 14.80 -7.56
C GLY A 26 -15.58 14.33 -7.73
N ALA A 27 -14.85 14.09 -6.65
CA ALA A 27 -13.49 13.53 -6.67
C ALA A 27 -13.38 12.28 -5.79
N THR A 28 -12.49 11.36 -6.14
CA THR A 28 -12.13 10.27 -5.23
C THR A 28 -11.23 10.81 -4.13
N ARG A 29 -11.50 10.47 -2.87
CA ARG A 29 -10.68 10.84 -1.71
C ARG A 29 -10.22 9.58 -0.99
N MET A 30 -8.98 9.59 -0.53
CA MET A 30 -8.50 8.60 0.43
C MET A 30 -9.09 8.92 1.80
N VAL A 31 -10.20 8.27 2.14
CA VAL A 31 -10.99 8.51 3.36
C VAL A 31 -10.44 7.76 4.57
N GLN A 32 -9.60 6.75 4.34
CA GLN A 32 -8.87 6.04 5.39
C GLN A 32 -7.44 5.72 4.93
N ALA A 33 -6.47 5.93 5.82
CA ALA A 33 -5.11 5.47 5.67
C ALA A 33 -4.56 5.01 7.03
N ARG A 34 -4.61 3.71 7.30
CA ARG A 34 -4.03 3.10 8.51
C ARG A 34 -2.73 2.40 8.14
N HIS A 35 -1.72 2.51 8.97
CA HIS A 35 -0.46 1.82 8.75
C HIS A 35 0.15 1.30 10.05
N HIS A 36 0.96 0.25 9.92
CA HIS A 36 1.80 -0.30 10.97
C HIS A 36 3.20 -0.54 10.41
N GLY A 37 4.24 -0.31 11.22
CA GLY A 37 5.62 -0.45 10.78
C GLY A 37 6.02 0.63 9.77
N PRO A 38 6.92 0.36 8.83
CA PRO A 38 7.50 1.37 7.93
C PRO A 38 6.64 1.76 6.72
N LEU A 39 5.58 1.02 6.37
CA LEU A 39 4.78 1.32 5.18
C LEU A 39 4.08 2.70 5.30
N ARG A 40 4.18 3.53 4.26
CA ARG A 40 3.57 4.85 4.20
C ARG A 40 2.89 5.09 2.86
N VAL A 41 2.05 6.11 2.81
CA VAL A 41 1.45 6.64 1.58
C VAL A 41 1.84 8.11 1.48
N GLN A 42 2.24 8.56 0.29
CA GLN A 42 2.42 9.99 0.05
C GLN A 42 1.07 10.70 0.06
N ARG A 43 1.09 12.01 0.31
CA ARG A 43 -0.11 12.86 0.20
C ARG A 43 -0.79 12.62 -1.17
N PRO A 44 -2.10 12.32 -1.21
CA PRO A 44 -2.82 12.13 -2.46
C PRO A 44 -2.72 13.33 -3.40
N PHE A 45 -2.67 13.07 -4.70
CA PHE A 45 -2.63 14.07 -5.75
C PHE A 45 -3.55 13.68 -6.93
N TYR A 46 -3.83 14.65 -7.81
CA TYR A 46 -4.94 14.60 -8.78
C TYR A 46 -4.52 15.13 -10.15
N PRO A 47 -3.67 14.41 -10.90
CA PRO A 47 -3.07 14.92 -12.13
C PRO A 47 -4.03 14.95 -13.32
N GLU A 48 -5.06 14.10 -13.33
CA GLU A 48 -5.96 13.94 -14.48
C GLU A 48 -7.09 14.97 -14.57
N GLY A 49 -7.43 15.62 -13.45
CA GLY A 49 -8.56 16.54 -13.37
C GLY A 49 -9.91 15.88 -13.66
N ARG A 50 -10.95 16.70 -13.92
CA ARG A 50 -12.29 16.20 -14.23
C ARG A 50 -12.36 15.68 -15.67
N ARG A 51 -12.70 14.40 -15.84
CA ARG A 51 -12.91 13.76 -17.14
C ARG A 51 -14.29 13.11 -17.21
N GLY A 52 -15.16 13.68 -18.03
CA GLY A 52 -16.50 13.13 -18.27
C GLY A 52 -17.35 13.05 -16.99
N PRO A 53 -18.25 12.05 -16.90
CA PRO A 53 -19.17 11.91 -15.76
C PRO A 53 -18.53 11.25 -14.52
N TYR A 54 -17.30 10.76 -14.62
CA TYR A 54 -16.65 9.98 -13.56
C TYR A 54 -16.01 10.87 -12.48
N ALA A 55 -15.78 10.28 -11.30
CA ALA A 55 -15.03 10.92 -10.23
C ALA A 55 -13.60 11.27 -10.69
N ILE A 56 -13.07 12.41 -10.24
CA ILE A 56 -11.64 12.73 -10.43
C ILE A 56 -10.79 11.63 -9.77
N PRO A 57 -9.85 10.97 -10.49
CA PRO A 57 -9.06 9.87 -9.95
C PRO A 57 -8.11 10.32 -8.84
N CYS A 58 -8.02 9.55 -7.76
CA CYS A 58 -7.09 9.79 -6.65
C CYS A 58 -5.80 9.00 -6.87
N HIS A 59 -4.67 9.69 -7.08
CA HIS A 59 -3.38 9.06 -7.24
C HIS A 59 -2.62 9.05 -5.92
N VAL A 60 -2.03 7.91 -5.57
CA VAL A 60 -1.17 7.78 -4.39
C VAL A 60 0.08 6.98 -4.68
N TYR A 61 1.19 7.39 -4.06
CA TYR A 61 2.41 6.60 -4.00
C TYR A 61 2.44 5.79 -2.71
N VAL A 62 2.54 4.47 -2.83
CA VAL A 62 2.87 3.57 -1.71
C VAL A 62 4.37 3.55 -1.52
N LEU A 63 4.81 3.75 -0.28
CA LEU A 63 6.21 3.86 0.09
C LEU A 63 6.58 2.75 1.07
N HIS A 64 7.67 2.06 0.76
CA HIS A 64 8.40 1.20 1.67
C HIS A 64 9.78 1.84 1.89
N PRO A 65 9.94 2.71 2.91
CA PRO A 65 11.19 3.42 3.16
C PRO A 65 12.44 2.55 3.35
N PRO A 66 12.36 1.32 3.90
CA PRO A 66 13.50 0.41 3.90
C PRO A 66 14.00 0.16 2.48
N GLY A 67 15.32 0.11 2.30
CA GLY A 67 15.97 0.02 0.99
C GLY A 67 15.67 -1.24 0.15
N GLY A 68 14.81 -2.13 0.65
CA GLY A 68 14.29 -3.32 0.00
C GLY A 68 13.71 -4.28 1.03
N LEU A 69 13.25 -5.43 0.56
CA LEU A 69 12.76 -6.53 1.39
C LEU A 69 13.90 -7.50 1.73
N VAL A 70 14.01 -7.82 3.01
CA VAL A 70 14.98 -8.78 3.55
C VAL A 70 14.28 -9.96 4.21
N SER A 71 15.03 -11.03 4.49
CA SER A 71 14.54 -12.19 5.25
C SER A 71 13.81 -11.77 6.53
N GLY A 72 12.60 -12.31 6.73
CA GLY A 72 11.73 -12.02 7.86
C GLY A 72 10.75 -10.86 7.64
N ASP A 73 10.84 -10.08 6.56
CA ASP A 73 9.84 -9.04 6.29
C ASP A 73 8.47 -9.66 5.97
N ALA A 74 7.41 -9.08 6.54
CA ALA A 74 6.04 -9.52 6.33
C ALA A 74 5.14 -8.31 6.08
N LEU A 75 4.86 -8.04 4.80
CA LEU A 75 4.05 -6.89 4.39
C LEU A 75 2.61 -7.32 4.13
N THR A 76 1.66 -6.51 4.61
CA THR A 76 0.24 -6.63 4.25
C THR A 76 -0.28 -5.30 3.71
N ILE A 77 -0.68 -5.25 2.45
CA ILE A 77 -1.23 -4.05 1.81
C ILE A 77 -2.68 -4.34 1.44
N SER A 78 -3.61 -3.50 1.87
CA SER A 78 -5.01 -3.59 1.47
C SER A 78 -5.51 -2.26 0.92
N ALA A 79 -6.20 -2.33 -0.22
CA ALA A 79 -6.90 -1.20 -0.82
C ALA A 79 -8.36 -1.57 -1.04
N HIS A 80 -9.26 -0.71 -0.58
CA HIS A 80 -10.69 -0.80 -0.80
C HIS A 80 -11.16 0.44 -1.53
N VAL A 81 -11.81 0.25 -2.68
CA VAL A 81 -12.36 1.32 -3.51
C VAL A 81 -13.88 1.17 -3.49
N GLU A 82 -14.54 2.12 -2.83
CA GLU A 82 -16.01 2.16 -2.70
C GLU A 82 -16.69 2.47 -4.04
N ASN A 83 -17.99 2.22 -4.13
CA ASN A 83 -18.76 2.39 -5.36
C ASN A 83 -18.48 3.72 -6.09
N GLY A 84 -18.25 3.67 -7.40
CA GLY A 84 -18.05 4.84 -8.25
C GLY A 84 -16.75 5.62 -8.02
N ALA A 85 -15.86 5.15 -7.13
CA ALA A 85 -14.57 5.78 -6.88
C ALA A 85 -13.48 5.24 -7.83
N HIS A 86 -12.47 6.07 -8.09
CA HIS A 86 -11.35 5.75 -8.98
C HIS A 86 -10.03 6.10 -8.28
N ALA A 87 -9.23 5.07 -8.00
CA ALA A 87 -7.94 5.22 -7.36
C ALA A 87 -6.82 4.62 -8.23
N LEU A 88 -5.67 5.29 -8.22
CA LEU A 88 -4.43 4.77 -8.78
C LEU A 88 -3.40 4.65 -7.67
N LEU A 89 -2.92 3.44 -7.42
CA LEU A 89 -1.91 3.10 -6.42
C LEU A 89 -0.65 2.66 -7.14
N THR A 90 0.42 3.42 -6.98
CA THR A 90 1.71 3.05 -7.59
C THR A 90 2.85 3.17 -6.60
N THR A 91 4.00 2.61 -6.93
CA THR A 91 5.25 2.76 -6.18
C THR A 91 6.21 3.62 -6.99
N PRO A 92 6.93 4.58 -6.38
CA PRO A 92 7.82 5.47 -7.13
C PRO A 92 9.04 4.75 -7.73
N ALA A 93 9.34 3.54 -7.25
CA ALA A 93 10.46 2.72 -7.71
C ALA A 93 10.16 1.23 -7.53
N ALA A 94 10.94 0.39 -8.21
CA ALA A 94 10.92 -1.05 -8.02
C ALA A 94 11.40 -1.44 -6.61
N ASN A 95 10.73 -2.40 -5.98
CA ASN A 95 11.17 -2.97 -4.71
C ASN A 95 12.41 -3.86 -4.92
N LYS A 96 13.48 -3.62 -4.15
CA LYS A 96 14.66 -4.50 -4.14
C LYS A 96 14.39 -5.71 -3.25
N LEU A 97 14.67 -6.91 -3.75
CA LEU A 97 14.62 -8.15 -2.96
C LEU A 97 16.05 -8.59 -2.66
N TYR A 98 16.42 -8.70 -1.38
CA TYR A 98 17.75 -9.14 -1.00
C TYR A 98 17.83 -10.66 -0.90
N LYS A 99 19.03 -11.20 -1.15
CA LYS A 99 19.32 -12.63 -0.96
C LYS A 99 19.03 -13.02 0.50
N ALA A 100 18.43 -14.19 0.68
CA ALA A 100 18.17 -14.74 2.02
C ALA A 100 19.48 -14.89 2.82
N ASP A 101 19.41 -14.61 4.12
CA ASP A 101 20.54 -14.82 5.02
C ASP A 101 20.72 -16.31 5.38
N SER A 102 21.73 -16.61 6.21
CA SER A 102 22.03 -17.98 6.63
C SER A 102 20.93 -18.64 7.46
N GLN A 103 19.98 -17.87 7.99
CA GLN A 103 18.83 -18.38 8.74
C GLN A 103 17.67 -18.75 7.82
N GLY A 104 17.70 -18.35 6.54
CA GLY A 104 16.75 -18.80 5.52
C GLY A 104 15.29 -18.40 5.77
N VAL A 105 15.04 -17.42 6.64
CA VAL A 105 13.67 -16.96 6.94
C VAL A 105 13.10 -16.27 5.69
N ALA A 106 11.93 -16.75 5.24
CA ALA A 106 11.25 -16.18 4.09
C ALA A 106 10.77 -14.76 4.38
N TRP A 107 10.73 -13.92 3.35
CA TRP A 107 9.92 -12.71 3.36
C TRP A 107 8.55 -13.03 2.76
N SER A 108 7.54 -12.23 3.08
CA SER A 108 6.21 -12.35 2.48
C SER A 108 5.59 -10.98 2.22
N GLN A 109 4.78 -10.90 1.17
CA GLN A 109 3.90 -9.77 0.91
C GLN A 109 2.52 -10.28 0.51
N HIS A 110 1.49 -9.79 1.18
CA HIS A 110 0.10 -10.06 0.84
C HIS A 110 -0.58 -8.76 0.42
N THR A 111 -1.10 -8.74 -0.81
CA THR A 111 -1.87 -7.60 -1.32
C THR A 111 -3.33 -8.03 -1.46
N ARG A 112 -4.24 -7.29 -0.81
CA ARG A 112 -5.69 -7.51 -0.90
C ARG A 112 -6.36 -6.29 -1.52
N LEU A 113 -6.99 -6.48 -2.67
CA LEU A 113 -7.68 -5.43 -3.40
C LEU A 113 -9.19 -5.74 -3.37
N SER A 114 -9.99 -4.74 -3.03
CA SER A 114 -11.46 -4.81 -3.03
C SER A 114 -11.99 -3.63 -3.81
N VAL A 115 -12.78 -3.90 -4.85
CA VAL A 115 -13.32 -2.91 -5.78
C VAL A 115 -14.82 -3.15 -5.86
N GLU A 116 -15.60 -2.13 -5.51
CA GLU A 116 -17.07 -2.20 -5.55
C GLU A 116 -17.63 -1.87 -6.95
N ASN A 117 -18.95 -1.72 -7.07
CA ASN A 117 -19.59 -1.48 -8.36
C ASN A 117 -19.16 -0.13 -8.93
N ASP A 118 -18.94 -0.10 -10.25
CA ASP A 118 -18.52 1.10 -10.99
C ASP A 118 -17.24 1.77 -10.45
N ALA A 119 -16.48 1.06 -9.62
CA ALA A 119 -15.21 1.52 -9.10
C ALA A 119 -14.04 1.04 -9.96
N THR A 120 -12.96 1.83 -9.97
CA THR A 120 -11.74 1.53 -10.70
C THR A 120 -10.54 1.58 -9.76
N LEU A 121 -9.70 0.55 -9.84
CA LEU A 121 -8.41 0.49 -9.16
C LEU A 121 -7.32 0.17 -10.17
N GLU A 122 -6.33 1.05 -10.24
CA GLU A 122 -5.12 0.91 -11.07
C GLU A 122 -3.88 0.78 -10.19
#